data_AF-A0A246J7W5-F1
#
_entry.id   AF-A0A246J7W5-F1
#
_cell.length_a   1.000
_cell.length_b   1.000
_cell.length_c   1.000
_cell.angle_alpha   90.00
_cell.angle_beta   90.00
_cell.angle_gamma   90.00
#
_symmetry.space_group_name_H-M   'P 1'
#
loop_
_entity.id
_entity.type
_entity.pdbx_description
1 polymer ?
#
loop_
_entity_poly.entity_id
_entity_poly.type
_entity_poly.pdbx_seq_one_letter_code
_entity_poly.pdbx_strand_id
1 'polypeptide(L)'
;MDIERIEKVLHANTSIETIHLRDLRGGNPLHARFVLRGAFAFRQVEVHGACAAACAYLALTARAPVLHGDATITLGPGALVFSQWLLEPSWQDTQDWIADRLPTVPTAFIKAVLSSHGAHERQLVMHPARGRTGLIAVRYCDPAPDKCRLLQYIQPGASRLVVAPGEGSDRD
;
A
#
# COMPACT_ATOMS: atom_id res chain seq x y z
N MET A 1 11.76 -13.05 3.74
CA MET A 1 12.34 -12.88 2.38
C MET A 1 13.13 -11.60 2.40
N ASP A 2 14.41 -11.67 2.05
CA ASP A 2 15.33 -10.54 2.15
C ASP A 2 15.15 -9.58 0.97
N ILE A 3 15.09 -8.27 1.24
CA ILE A 3 14.78 -7.24 0.24
C ILE A 3 15.92 -7.12 -0.79
N GLU A 4 17.16 -7.38 -0.37
CA GLU A 4 18.34 -7.42 -1.23
C GLU A 4 18.23 -8.51 -2.31
N ARG A 5 17.62 -9.66 -1.96
CA ARG A 5 17.40 -10.75 -2.90
C ARG A 5 16.36 -10.38 -3.96
N ILE A 6 15.32 -9.65 -3.57
CA ILE A 6 14.28 -9.16 -4.50
C ILE A 6 14.90 -8.15 -5.48
N GLU A 7 15.70 -7.21 -4.97
CA GLU A 7 16.40 -6.22 -5.79
C GLU A 7 17.32 -6.88 -6.81
N LYS A 8 18.14 -7.83 -6.35
CA LYS A 8 19.07 -8.56 -7.23
C LYS A 8 18.35 -9.31 -8.34
N VAL A 9 17.21 -9.95 -8.03
CA VAL A 9 16.39 -10.63 -9.03
C VAL A 9 15.80 -9.64 -10.03
N LEU A 10 15.27 -8.50 -9.57
CA LEU A 10 14.65 -7.49 -10.45
C LEU A 10 15.66 -6.71 -11.30
N HIS A 11 16.89 -6.53 -10.81
CA HIS A 11 17.99 -5.96 -11.60
C HIS A 11 18.54 -6.96 -12.61
N ALA A 12 18.68 -8.23 -12.23
CA ALA A 12 19.17 -9.27 -13.14
C ALA A 12 18.15 -9.64 -14.24
N ASN A 13 16.86 -9.39 -14.01
CA ASN A 13 15.78 -9.74 -14.93
C ASN A 13 14.98 -8.50 -15.33
N THR A 14 15.51 -7.77 -16.30
CA THR A 14 14.88 -6.56 -16.86
C THR A 14 13.60 -6.86 -17.65
N SER A 15 13.40 -8.11 -18.08
CA SER A 15 12.19 -8.58 -18.79
C SER A 15 10.97 -8.82 -17.88
N ILE A 16 11.10 -8.68 -16.56
CA ILE A 16 9.95 -8.78 -15.66
C ILE A 16 9.08 -7.53 -15.84
N GLU A 17 7.93 -7.70 -16.47
CA GLU A 17 6.95 -6.63 -16.71
C GLU A 17 5.95 -6.49 -15.54
N THR A 18 5.56 -7.63 -14.94
CA THR A 18 4.54 -7.69 -13.87
C THR A 18 5.09 -8.34 -12.61
N ILE A 19 4.77 -7.75 -11.45
CA ILE A 19 5.08 -8.25 -10.11
C ILE A 19 3.78 -8.55 -9.38
N HIS A 20 3.60 -9.79 -8.93
CA HIS A 20 2.45 -10.18 -8.13
C HIS A 20 2.80 -10.15 -6.64
N LEU A 21 2.09 -9.34 -5.86
CA LEU A 21 2.17 -9.27 -4.40
C LEU A 21 0.99 -10.04 -3.81
N ARG A 22 1.24 -11.21 -3.20
CA ARG A 22 0.19 -12.08 -2.65
C ARG A 22 0.44 -12.38 -1.18
N ASP A 23 -0.55 -12.06 -0.33
CA ASP A 23 -0.61 -12.42 1.09
C ASP A 23 0.64 -12.05 1.92
N LEU A 24 1.22 -10.88 1.63
CA LEU A 24 2.38 -10.35 2.34
C LEU A 24 1.95 -9.47 3.51
N ARG A 25 1.96 -10.05 4.72
CA ARG A 25 1.59 -9.39 5.98
C ARG A 25 2.84 -9.17 6.84
N GLY A 26 3.60 -8.09 6.60
CA GLY A 26 4.76 -7.74 7.43
C GLY A 26 5.97 -7.21 6.66
N GLY A 27 7.08 -7.06 7.38
CA GLY A 27 8.35 -6.54 6.85
C GLY A 27 8.56 -5.05 7.11
N ASN A 28 9.82 -4.63 7.17
CA ASN A 28 10.20 -3.23 7.43
C ASN A 28 10.01 -2.37 6.17
N PRO A 29 9.12 -1.36 6.18
CA PRO A 29 8.81 -0.52 5.01
C PRO A 29 9.96 0.39 4.57
N LEU A 30 10.97 0.66 5.42
CA LEU A 30 12.09 1.53 5.08
C LEU A 30 13.06 0.88 4.08
N HIS A 31 13.35 -0.42 4.25
CA HIS A 31 14.13 -1.17 3.26
C HIS A 31 13.41 -1.24 1.91
N ALA A 32 12.07 -1.29 1.91
CA ALA A 32 11.28 -1.33 0.69
C ALA A 32 11.34 -0.01 -0.12
N ARG A 33 11.52 1.14 0.53
CA ARG A 33 11.49 2.44 -0.15
C ARG A 33 12.73 2.72 -1.00
N PHE A 34 13.93 2.54 -0.43
CA PHE A 34 15.17 2.92 -1.12
C PHE A 34 15.55 1.91 -2.20
N VAL A 35 15.30 0.63 -1.95
CA VAL A 35 15.75 -0.47 -2.80
C VAL A 35 14.77 -0.74 -3.95
N LEU A 36 13.46 -0.60 -3.73
CA LEU A 36 12.46 -1.11 -4.67
C LEU A 36 11.70 -0.01 -5.42
N ARG A 37 11.88 1.27 -5.08
CA ARG A 37 11.25 2.39 -5.83
C ARG A 37 11.67 2.38 -7.30
N GLY A 38 12.96 2.18 -7.60
CA GLY A 38 13.43 2.08 -8.98
C GLY A 38 12.90 0.85 -9.72
N ALA A 39 12.81 -0.29 -9.03
CA ALA A 39 12.38 -1.53 -9.64
C ALA A 39 10.85 -1.60 -9.87
N PHE A 40 10.04 -1.05 -8.97
CA PHE A 40 8.57 -1.11 -9.03
C PHE A 40 7.96 0.06 -9.79
N ALA A 41 8.60 1.23 -9.84
CA ALA A 41 8.03 2.42 -10.48
C ALA A 41 7.76 2.25 -11.99
N PHE A 42 8.46 1.32 -12.66
CA PHE A 42 8.31 1.09 -14.10
C PHE A 42 7.59 -0.23 -14.44
N ARG A 43 7.18 -1.00 -13.43
CA ARG A 43 6.56 -2.31 -13.61
C ARG A 43 5.09 -2.29 -13.21
N GLN A 44 4.31 -3.17 -13.83
CA GLN A 44 2.95 -3.44 -13.37
C GLN A 44 3.03 -4.20 -12.05
N VAL A 45 2.21 -3.81 -11.09
CA VAL A 45 2.13 -4.49 -9.79
C VAL A 45 0.70 -4.91 -9.57
N GLU A 46 0.51 -6.19 -9.30
CA GLU A 46 -0.80 -6.76 -9.02
C GLU A 46 -0.83 -7.24 -7.58
N VAL A 47 -1.85 -6.80 -6.85
CA VAL A 47 -2.04 -7.17 -5.45
C VAL A 47 -3.17 -8.18 -5.36
N HIS A 48 -2.90 -9.27 -4.65
CA HIS A 48 -3.85 -10.34 -4.32
C HIS A 48 -3.85 -10.57 -2.81
N GLY A 49 -5.02 -10.86 -2.25
CA GLY A 49 -5.16 -11.11 -0.82
C GLY A 49 -4.62 -9.97 0.05
N ALA A 50 -4.03 -10.29 1.19
CA ALA A 50 -3.63 -9.28 2.16
C ALA A 50 -2.22 -8.71 1.90
N CYS A 51 -2.10 -7.38 1.83
CA CYS A 51 -0.86 -6.66 1.60
C CYS A 51 -0.68 -5.57 2.66
N ALA A 52 0.15 -5.82 3.67
CA ALA A 52 0.33 -4.95 4.83
C ALA A 52 1.81 -4.62 5.08
N ALA A 53 2.07 -3.58 5.88
CA ALA A 53 3.43 -3.10 6.18
C ALA A 53 4.23 -2.91 4.87
N ALA A 54 5.46 -3.41 4.74
CA ALA A 54 6.29 -3.23 3.55
C ALA A 54 5.57 -3.50 2.22
N CYS A 55 4.67 -4.49 2.15
CA CYS A 55 3.88 -4.76 0.95
C CYS A 55 3.02 -3.56 0.54
N ALA A 56 2.32 -2.93 1.49
CA ALA A 56 1.45 -1.80 1.21
C ALA A 56 2.24 -0.62 0.62
N TYR A 57 3.46 -0.38 1.12
CA TYR A 57 4.34 0.65 0.59
C TYR A 57 4.80 0.30 -0.83
N LEU A 58 5.18 -0.96 -1.09
CA LEU A 58 5.57 -1.42 -2.43
C LEU A 58 4.43 -1.38 -3.44
N ALA A 59 3.23 -1.76 -3.05
CA ALA A 59 2.05 -1.68 -3.90
C ALA A 59 1.80 -0.21 -4.30
N LEU A 60 1.85 0.70 -3.33
CA LEU A 60 1.65 2.12 -3.59
C LEU A 60 2.80 2.74 -4.42
N THR A 61 4.01 2.15 -4.45
CA THR A 61 5.15 2.70 -5.23
C THR A 61 5.02 2.47 -6.73
N ALA A 62 4.36 1.39 -7.12
CA ALA A 62 4.05 1.05 -8.50
C ALA A 62 3.34 2.20 -9.22
N ARG A 63 3.60 2.43 -10.51
CA ARG A 63 2.96 3.53 -11.26
C ARG A 63 1.43 3.40 -11.32
N ALA A 64 0.93 2.18 -11.49
CA ALA A 64 -0.48 1.86 -11.55
C ALA A 64 -0.71 0.46 -10.94
N PRO A 65 -0.74 0.33 -9.60
CA PRO A 65 -1.02 -0.94 -8.96
C PRO A 65 -2.46 -1.38 -9.25
N VAL A 66 -2.61 -2.65 -9.63
CA VAL A 66 -3.88 -3.31 -9.88
C VAL A 66 -4.27 -4.10 -8.64
N LEU A 67 -5.48 -3.87 -8.14
CA LEU A 67 -6.07 -4.55 -7.00
C LEU A 67 -7.06 -5.59 -7.51
N HIS A 68 -6.81 -6.86 -7.21
CA HIS A 68 -7.78 -7.93 -7.39
C HIS A 68 -8.83 -7.89 -6.25
N GLY A 69 -9.92 -8.62 -6.38
CA GLY A 69 -11.17 -8.42 -5.63
C GLY A 69 -11.07 -8.93 -4.21
N ASP A 70 -10.14 -9.84 -3.98
CA ASP A 70 -9.69 -10.31 -2.67
C ASP A 70 -8.61 -9.40 -2.05
N ALA A 71 -8.07 -8.44 -2.81
CA ALA A 71 -6.94 -7.64 -2.41
C ALA A 71 -7.31 -6.65 -1.30
N THR A 72 -6.46 -6.58 -0.29
CA THR A 72 -6.55 -5.62 0.80
C THR A 72 -5.19 -5.01 1.06
N ILE A 73 -5.05 -3.71 0.82
CA ILE A 73 -3.86 -2.94 1.21
C ILE A 73 -4.11 -2.36 2.60
N THR A 74 -3.23 -2.65 3.55
CA THR A 74 -3.27 -2.10 4.91
C THR A 74 -2.06 -1.22 5.15
N LEU A 75 -2.30 0.09 5.14
CA LEU A 75 -1.33 1.11 5.50
C LEU A 75 -1.47 1.41 6.99
N GLY A 76 -0.53 0.91 7.79
CA GLY A 76 -0.42 1.25 9.20
C GLY A 76 0.87 1.99 9.50
N PRO A 77 1.14 2.29 10.76
CA PRO A 77 2.47 2.68 11.15
C PRO A 77 3.44 1.61 10.68
N GLY A 78 4.55 2.05 10.08
CA GLY A 78 5.63 1.14 9.84
C GLY A 78 6.02 0.51 11.17
N ALA A 79 6.38 -0.77 11.18
CA ALA A 79 7.13 -1.35 12.29
C ALA A 79 8.48 -0.60 12.36
N LEU A 80 8.46 0.60 12.94
CA LEU A 80 9.61 1.38 13.34
C LEU A 80 10.11 0.78 14.66
N VAL A 81 10.51 -0.49 14.59
CA VAL A 81 11.43 -1.02 15.59
C VAL A 81 12.81 -0.54 15.16
N PHE A 82 13.20 0.60 15.74
CA PHE A 82 14.57 1.11 15.89
C PHE A 82 15.51 1.03 14.68
N SER A 83 15.71 2.19 14.05
CA SER A 83 17.07 2.73 14.03
C SER A 83 17.01 4.25 14.07
N GLN A 84 17.61 4.82 15.11
CA GLN A 84 17.75 6.26 15.39
C GLN A 84 18.70 6.95 14.37
N TRP A 85 18.75 6.46 13.13
CA TRP A 85 19.76 6.78 12.12
C TRP A 85 19.18 7.11 10.74
N LEU A 86 17.85 7.03 10.55
CA LEU A 86 17.21 7.55 9.35
C LEU A 86 16.77 8.98 9.59
N LEU A 87 17.52 9.90 9.00
CA LEU A 87 17.25 11.33 8.86
C LEU A 87 15.74 11.59 8.70
N GLU A 88 15.13 12.31 9.65
CA GLU A 88 13.73 12.78 9.64
C GLU A 88 13.22 13.30 8.28
N PRO A 89 14.03 14.02 7.45
CA PRO A 89 13.64 14.40 6.09
C PRO A 89 13.11 13.23 5.25
N SER A 90 13.75 12.06 5.35
CA SER A 90 13.38 10.90 4.54
C SER A 90 12.02 10.33 4.93
N TRP A 91 11.62 10.42 6.20
CA TRP A 91 10.30 9.92 6.61
C TRP A 91 9.19 10.86 6.15
N GLN A 92 9.39 12.17 6.31
CA GLN A 92 8.46 13.19 5.81
C GLN A 92 8.22 13.03 4.30
N ASP A 93 9.29 12.87 3.52
CA ASP A 93 9.23 12.61 2.08
C ASP A 93 8.48 11.30 1.75
N THR A 94 8.49 10.31 2.65
CA THR A 94 7.73 9.06 2.46
C THR A 94 6.25 9.31 2.60
N GLN A 95 5.87 10.06 3.64
CA GLN A 95 4.47 10.38 3.92
C GLN A 95 3.87 11.26 2.81
N ASP A 96 4.61 12.28 2.37
CA ASP A 96 4.17 13.18 1.29
C ASP A 96 4.05 12.40 -0.03
N TRP A 97 5.02 11.54 -0.31
CA TRP A 97 4.97 10.70 -1.50
C TRP A 97 3.81 9.69 -1.49
N ILE A 98 3.44 9.11 -0.33
CA ILE A 98 2.23 8.26 -0.22
C ILE A 98 0.96 9.09 -0.43
N ALA A 99 0.92 10.32 0.11
CA ALA A 99 -0.21 11.21 -0.06
C ALA A 99 -0.46 11.55 -1.53
N ASP A 100 0.58 11.76 -2.34
CA ASP A 100 0.47 11.95 -3.79
C ASP A 100 -0.19 10.76 -4.52
N ARG A 101 -0.10 9.55 -3.97
CA ARG A 101 -0.72 8.35 -4.56
C ARG A 101 -2.17 8.16 -4.16
N LEU A 102 -2.57 8.80 -3.07
CA LEU A 102 -3.92 8.79 -2.55
C LEU A 102 -4.45 10.23 -2.46
N PRO A 103 -4.50 10.98 -3.58
CA PRO A 103 -4.75 12.43 -3.56
C PRO A 103 -6.15 12.78 -3.04
N THR A 104 -7.07 11.82 -3.04
CA THR A 104 -8.41 11.96 -2.47
C THR A 104 -8.46 11.78 -0.96
N VAL A 105 -7.44 11.17 -0.35
CA VAL A 105 -7.37 10.98 1.10
C VAL A 105 -6.62 12.18 1.70
N PRO A 106 -7.16 12.86 2.74
CA PRO A 106 -6.49 14.03 3.30
C PRO A 106 -5.06 13.71 3.78
N THR A 107 -4.08 14.48 3.33
CA THR A 107 -2.66 14.27 3.66
C THR A 107 -2.41 14.24 5.17
N ALA A 108 -3.03 15.14 5.93
CA ALA A 108 -2.92 15.16 7.39
C ALA A 108 -3.38 13.83 8.02
N PHE A 109 -4.36 13.17 7.40
CA PHE A 109 -4.88 11.89 7.86
C PHE A 109 -3.92 10.75 7.59
N ILE A 110 -3.31 10.71 6.39
CA ILE A 110 -2.26 9.75 6.04
C ILE A 110 -1.09 9.91 7.02
N LYS A 111 -0.63 11.14 7.27
CA LYS A 111 0.46 11.42 8.23
C LYS A 111 0.11 10.92 9.64
N ALA A 112 -1.11 11.17 10.12
CA ALA A 112 -1.56 10.73 11.44
C ALA A 112 -1.60 9.20 11.59
N VAL A 113 -1.95 8.48 10.53
CA VAL A 113 -1.93 7.00 10.49
C VAL A 113 -0.50 6.49 10.55
N LEU A 114 0.37 7.04 9.70
CA LEU A 114 1.77 6.62 9.57
C LEU A 114 2.62 6.92 10.82
N SER A 115 2.27 7.95 11.58
CA SER A 115 2.95 8.33 12.82
C SER A 115 2.32 7.74 14.09
N SER A 116 1.29 6.90 13.97
CA SER A 116 0.66 6.29 15.16
C SER A 116 1.55 5.20 15.77
N HIS A 117 1.76 5.18 17.08
CA HIS A 117 2.58 4.16 17.72
C HIS A 117 1.95 3.72 19.05
N GLY A 118 2.18 2.47 19.46
CA GLY A 118 1.72 1.94 20.73
C GLY A 118 0.29 1.38 20.70
N ALA A 119 -0.43 1.46 21.82
CA ALA A 119 -1.73 0.78 22.03
C ALA A 119 -2.89 1.25 21.14
N HIS A 120 -2.69 2.28 20.31
CA HIS A 120 -3.68 2.84 19.40
C HIS A 120 -3.11 2.94 17.98
N GLU A 121 -2.63 1.81 17.44
CA GLU A 121 -2.23 1.75 16.05
C GLU A 121 -3.43 2.08 15.15
N ARG A 122 -3.23 3.11 14.33
CA ARG A 122 -4.21 3.55 13.34
C ARG A 122 -3.86 2.91 12.02
N GLN A 123 -4.86 2.47 11.27
CA GLN A 123 -4.65 1.90 9.96
C GLN A 123 -5.61 2.49 8.93
N LEU A 124 -5.10 2.67 7.72
CA LEU A 124 -5.87 2.89 6.51
C LEU A 124 -5.93 1.57 5.75
N VAL A 125 -7.14 1.07 5.54
CA VAL A 125 -7.39 -0.18 4.82
C VAL A 125 -8.07 0.17 3.51
N MET A 126 -7.51 -0.31 2.40
CA MET A 126 -8.01 -0.08 1.05
C MET A 126 -8.28 -1.43 0.40
N HIS A 127 -9.47 -1.60 -0.15
CA HIS A 127 -9.86 -2.81 -0.86
C HIS A 127 -10.89 -2.46 -1.95
N PRO A 128 -11.01 -3.24 -3.04
CA PRO A 128 -12.11 -3.07 -3.98
C PRO A 128 -13.46 -3.11 -3.26
N ALA A 129 -14.36 -2.21 -3.66
CA ALA A 129 -15.68 -2.12 -3.07
C ALA A 129 -16.59 -3.24 -3.60
N ARG A 130 -17.12 -4.07 -2.70
CA ARG A 130 -18.07 -5.13 -3.05
C ARG A 130 -19.32 -4.52 -3.70
N GLY A 131 -19.75 -5.09 -4.82
CA GLY A 131 -20.93 -4.65 -5.58
C GLY A 131 -20.80 -3.29 -6.26
N ARG A 132 -19.60 -2.69 -6.31
CA ARG A 132 -19.36 -1.40 -6.98
C ARG A 132 -18.11 -1.45 -7.85
N THR A 133 -18.32 -1.78 -9.12
CA THR A 133 -17.26 -1.96 -10.11
C THR A 133 -16.31 -0.76 -10.17
N GLY A 134 -15.01 -1.04 -10.06
CA GLY A 134 -13.96 -0.03 -10.20
C GLY A 134 -13.75 0.88 -8.99
N LEU A 135 -14.60 0.80 -7.95
CA LEU A 135 -14.43 1.60 -6.74
C LEU A 135 -13.50 0.93 -5.74
N ILE A 136 -12.73 1.75 -5.03
CA ILE A 136 -11.90 1.31 -3.90
C ILE A 136 -12.46 1.92 -2.63
N ALA A 137 -12.86 1.07 -1.69
CA ALA A 137 -13.28 1.51 -0.37
C ALA A 137 -12.04 1.83 0.48
N VAL A 138 -12.00 3.02 1.05
CA VAL A 138 -10.97 3.42 2.02
C VAL A 138 -11.59 3.45 3.40
N ARG A 139 -11.07 2.62 4.29
CA ARG A 139 -11.50 2.53 5.68
C ARG A 139 -10.39 3.02 6.60
N TYR A 140 -10.80 3.61 7.71
CA TYR A 140 -9.93 3.99 8.80
C TYR A 140 -10.24 3.15 10.03
N CYS A 141 -9.22 2.54 10.62
CA CYS A 141 -9.33 1.70 11.80
C CYS A 141 -8.61 2.35 12.98
N ASP A 142 -9.34 2.59 14.09
CA ASP A 142 -8.80 3.19 15.32
C ASP A 142 -9.61 2.72 16.57
N PRO A 143 -9.08 1.77 17.37
CA PRO A 143 -7.84 1.04 17.13
C PRO A 143 -8.02 0.01 15.99
N ALA A 144 -6.93 -0.26 15.27
CA ALA A 144 -6.87 -1.40 14.38
C ALA A 144 -6.65 -2.73 15.15
N PRO A 145 -7.16 -3.87 14.66
CA PRO A 145 -7.98 -4.05 13.45
C PRO A 145 -9.50 -3.91 13.71
N ASP A 146 -9.93 -3.64 14.94
CA ASP A 146 -11.31 -3.89 15.36
C ASP A 146 -12.31 -2.77 14.98
N LYS A 147 -11.89 -1.50 15.01
CA LYS A 147 -12.82 -0.36 14.83
C LYS A 147 -12.62 0.34 13.50
N CYS A 148 -13.01 -0.32 12.41
CA CYS A 148 -12.90 0.22 11.05
C CYS A 148 -14.18 0.92 10.57
N ARG A 149 -14.07 2.19 10.20
CA ARG A 149 -15.14 2.98 9.56
C ARG A 149 -14.81 3.29 8.11
N LEU A 150 -15.82 3.27 7.24
CA LEU A 150 -15.67 3.75 5.87
C LEU A 150 -15.40 5.27 5.90
N LEU A 151 -14.26 5.68 5.33
CA LEU A 151 -13.90 7.09 5.18
C LEU A 151 -14.49 7.64 3.88
N GLN A 152 -14.22 6.95 2.77
CA GLN A 152 -14.66 7.35 1.43
C GLN A 152 -14.51 6.22 0.42
N TYR A 153 -15.02 6.47 -0.78
CA TYR A 153 -14.71 5.67 -1.97
C TYR A 153 -13.78 6.48 -2.90
N ILE A 154 -12.73 5.83 -3.39
CA ILE A 154 -11.93 6.35 -4.49
C ILE A 154 -12.59 5.91 -5.80
N GLN A 155 -12.90 6.88 -6.65
CA GLN A 155 -13.45 6.68 -7.99
C GLN A 155 -12.34 6.22 -8.97
N PRO A 156 -12.68 5.55 -10.08
CA PRO A 156 -11.70 5.23 -11.11
C PRO A 156 -11.02 6.50 -11.62
N GLY A 157 -9.69 6.48 -11.70
CA GLY A 157 -8.89 7.64 -12.12
C GLY A 157 -8.68 8.72 -11.07
N ALA A 158 -9.35 8.65 -9.90
CA ALA A 158 -9.13 9.60 -8.80
C ALA A 158 -7.90 9.26 -7.95
N SER A 159 -7.26 8.12 -8.19
CA SER A 159 -5.94 7.77 -7.69
C SER A 159 -5.20 6.92 -8.73
N ARG A 160 -3.96 6.54 -8.42
CA ARG A 160 -3.21 5.61 -9.28
C ARG A 160 -3.57 4.14 -9.07
N LEU A 161 -4.37 3.82 -8.05
CA LEU A 161 -4.86 2.47 -7.80
C LEU A 161 -5.94 2.12 -8.84
N VAL A 162 -5.86 0.93 -9.41
CA VAL A 162 -6.80 0.41 -10.40
C VAL A 162 -7.40 -0.88 -9.85
N VAL A 163 -8.70 -1.11 -10.05
CA VAL A 163 -9.32 -2.41 -9.75
C VAL A 163 -9.25 -3.30 -10.99
N ALA A 164 -8.91 -4.58 -10.82
CA ALA A 164 -8.83 -5.52 -11.92
C ALA A 164 -10.19 -5.63 -12.66
N PRO A 165 -10.19 -5.73 -13.99
CA PRO A 165 -11.43 -5.90 -14.76
C PRO A 165 -12.08 -7.25 -14.48
N GLY A 166 -13.41 -7.28 -14.31
CA GLY A 166 -14.19 -8.50 -14.11
C GLY A 166 -14.66 -8.76 -12.67
N GLU A 167 -14.24 -7.94 -11.70
CA GLU A 167 -14.56 -8.15 -10.27
C GLU A 167 -15.66 -7.23 -9.75
N GLY A 168 -16.77 -7.20 -10.48
CA GLY A 168 -18.03 -6.56 -10.10
C GLY A 168 -19.24 -7.48 -10.28
N SER A 169 -19.03 -8.80 -10.31
CA SER A 169 -20.11 -9.78 -10.41
C SER A 169 -20.38 -10.38 -9.05
N ASP A 170 -21.63 -10.27 -8.61
CA ASP A 170 -22.17 -10.87 -7.39
C ASP A 170 -21.69 -12.31 -7.18
N ARG A 171 -21.15 -12.52 -5.98
CA ARG A 171 -21.36 -13.76 -5.23
C ARG A 171 -21.82 -13.35 -3.83
N ASP A 172 -23.11 -13.05 -3.76
CA ASP A 172 -24.03 -13.56 -2.75
C ASP A 172 -25.45 -13.58 -3.36
#